data_AF-A0A1V5E7S8-F1
#
_entry.id   AF-A0A1V5E7S8-F1
#
_cell.length_a   1.000
_cell.length_b   1.000
_cell.length_c   1.000
_cell.angle_alpha   90.00
_cell.angle_beta   90.00
_cell.angle_gamma   90.00
#
_symmetry.space_group_name_H-M   'P 1'
#
loop_
_entity.id
_entity.type
_entity.pdbx_description
1 polymer ?
#
loop_
_entity_poly.entity_id
_entity_poly.type
_entity_poly.pdbx_seq_one_letter_code
_entity_poly.pdbx_strand_id
1 'polypeptide(L)'
;MIEAEEIKSWIINGPDREILKSIDQFSERIAHNLKKTPIGQEKNDESVTRAQIRQIFSKMKTIEAKGIKDTELLSQKSEFLMLKPLIAYAAGRHNKKGLTEFKKVLSTSIDYVTEATDDKEWKKRFKNFCKLFEAILAYHRAHGGN
;
A
#
# COMPACT_ATOMS: atom_id res chain seq x y z
N MET A 1 8.82 9.49 5.26
CA MET A 1 8.03 8.88 4.16
C MET A 1 8.83 7.68 3.75
N ILE A 2 8.23 6.54 3.39
CA ILE A 2 9.05 5.41 2.91
C ILE A 2 9.69 5.86 1.60
N GLU A 3 11.02 5.83 1.53
CA GLU A 3 11.75 6.31 0.36
C GLU A 3 11.62 5.31 -0.79
N ALA A 4 11.72 5.80 -2.03
CA ALA A 4 11.53 4.95 -3.21
C ALA A 4 12.53 3.78 -3.25
N GLU A 5 13.76 3.99 -2.80
CA GLU A 5 14.79 2.95 -2.73
C GLU A 5 14.48 1.89 -1.66
N GLU A 6 13.90 2.30 -0.52
CA GLU A 6 13.43 1.35 0.49
C GLU A 6 12.28 0.51 -0.07
N ILE A 7 11.32 1.13 -0.75
CA ILE A 7 10.22 0.39 -1.41
C ILE A 7 10.80 -0.60 -2.43
N LYS A 8 11.72 -0.15 -3.29
CA LYS A 8 12.37 -0.99 -4.29
C LYS A 8 13.08 -2.19 -3.66
N SER A 9 13.90 -1.94 -2.64
CA SER A 9 14.63 -2.99 -1.93
C SER A 9 13.66 -4.00 -1.31
N TRP A 10 12.59 -3.54 -0.65
CA TRP A 10 11.57 -4.43 -0.10
C TRP A 10 10.89 -5.29 -1.17
N ILE A 11 10.50 -4.68 -2.30
CA ILE A 11 9.78 -5.40 -3.36
C ILE A 11 10.69 -6.46 -4.01
N ILE A 12 11.96 -6.14 -4.27
CA ILE A 12 12.90 -7.05 -4.93
C ILE A 12 13.42 -8.13 -3.95
N ASN A 13 13.82 -7.74 -2.75
CA ASN A 13 14.55 -8.60 -1.81
C ASN A 13 13.64 -9.22 -0.74
N GLY A 14 12.54 -8.55 -0.41
CA GLY A 14 11.60 -8.96 0.63
C GLY A 14 11.76 -8.15 1.92
N PRO A 15 11.13 -8.61 3.01
CA PRO A 15 11.13 -7.88 4.27
C PRO A 15 12.53 -7.63 4.83
N ASP A 16 12.76 -6.40 5.27
CA ASP A 16 13.99 -5.94 5.91
C ASP A 16 13.68 -5.23 7.23
N ARG A 17 14.58 -5.36 8.22
CA ARG A 17 14.37 -4.84 9.57
C ARG A 17 14.40 -3.31 9.63
N GLU A 18 15.27 -2.66 8.87
CA GLU A 18 15.36 -1.21 8.86
C GLU A 18 14.16 -0.61 8.11
N ILE A 19 13.77 -1.22 6.99
CA ILE A 19 12.58 -0.80 6.24
C ILE A 19 11.30 -1.01 7.06
N LEU A 20 11.23 -2.03 7.93
CA LEU A 20 10.12 -2.22 8.87
C LEU A 20 9.91 -1.01 9.79
N LYS A 21 10.99 -0.34 10.23
CA LYS A 21 10.88 0.89 11.04
C LYS A 21 10.29 2.04 10.21
N SER A 22 10.71 2.18 8.95
CA SER A 22 10.17 3.18 8.03
C SER A 22 8.68 2.93 7.73
N ILE A 23 8.28 1.65 7.60
CA ILE A 23 6.88 1.25 7.44
C ILE A 23 6.07 1.59 8.69
N ASP A 24 6.59 1.30 9.88
CA ASP A 24 5.95 1.59 11.17
C ASP A 24 5.68 3.09 11.32
N GLN A 25 6.72 3.92 11.17
CA GLN A 25 6.61 5.39 11.22
C GLN A 25 5.66 5.95 10.16
N PHE A 26 5.70 5.40 8.94
CA PHE A 26 4.76 5.80 7.89
C PHE A 26 3.32 5.48 8.27
N SER A 27 3.08 4.28 8.80
CA SER A 27 1.76 3.79 9.20
C SER A 27 1.19 4.57 10.37
N GLU A 28 2.02 4.90 11.35
CA GLU A 28 1.71 5.83 12.44
C GLU A 28 1.26 7.19 11.88
N ARG A 29 2.04 7.73 10.94
CA ARG A 29 1.77 9.04 10.37
C ARG A 29 0.41 9.10 9.70
N ILE A 30 0.09 8.11 8.87
CA ILE A 30 -1.20 8.06 8.18
C ILE A 30 -2.37 7.64 9.08
N ALA A 31 -2.12 7.12 10.29
CA ALA A 31 -3.14 6.77 11.28
C ALA A 31 -3.62 7.98 12.09
N HIS A 32 -2.72 8.83 12.60
CA HIS A 32 -3.11 9.94 13.49
C HIS A 32 -2.29 11.22 13.38
N ASN A 33 -1.06 11.20 12.85
CA ASN A 33 -0.18 12.38 12.83
C ASN A 33 -0.47 13.37 11.68
N LEU A 34 -1.65 13.30 11.07
CA LEU A 34 -2.09 14.24 10.03
C LEU A 34 -3.27 15.12 10.48
N LYS A 35 -3.69 15.03 11.75
CA LYS A 35 -4.71 15.93 12.30
C LYS A 35 -4.17 17.36 12.33
N LYS A 36 -4.77 18.28 11.56
CA LYS A 36 -4.41 19.70 11.63
C LYS A 36 -4.78 20.31 13.00
N THR A 37 -3.96 21.24 13.47
CA THR A 37 -4.32 22.21 14.51
C THR A 37 -5.54 23.04 14.05
N PRO A 38 -6.43 23.45 14.96
CA PRO A 38 -7.68 24.10 14.57
C PRO A 38 -7.41 25.44 13.88
N ILE A 39 -7.88 25.57 12.64
CA ILE A 39 -8.02 26.85 11.94
C ILE A 39 -9.50 26.93 11.56
N GLY A 40 -10.27 27.74 12.29
CA GLY A 40 -11.74 27.75 12.15
C GLY A 40 -12.38 26.48 12.71
N GLN A 41 -13.70 26.48 12.89
CA GLN A 41 -14.45 25.50 13.69
C GLN A 41 -14.45 24.04 13.17
N GLU A 42 -13.71 23.72 12.11
CA GLU A 42 -13.67 22.37 11.53
C GLU A 42 -12.25 21.77 11.58
N LYS A 43 -12.08 20.72 12.41
CA LYS A 43 -10.91 19.84 12.33
C LYS A 43 -11.06 18.92 11.11
N ASN A 44 -10.36 19.22 10.02
CA ASN A 44 -10.26 18.29 8.89
C ASN A 44 -9.25 17.17 9.20
N ASP A 45 -9.77 15.96 9.42
CA ASP A 45 -8.97 14.77 9.67
C ASP A 45 -8.41 14.20 8.36
N GLU A 46 -7.13 14.50 8.10
CA GLU A 46 -6.38 14.07 6.93
C GLU A 46 -5.81 12.65 7.05
N SER A 47 -6.08 11.94 8.16
CA SER A 47 -5.67 10.54 8.35
C SER A 47 -6.47 9.58 7.45
N VAL A 48 -5.87 8.42 7.21
CA VAL A 48 -6.50 7.34 6.45
C VAL A 48 -7.29 6.47 7.41
N THR A 49 -8.56 6.23 7.09
CA THR A 49 -9.41 5.34 7.90
C THR A 49 -9.14 3.88 7.57
N ARG A 50 -9.43 2.98 8.51
CA ARG A 50 -9.36 1.53 8.32
C ARG A 50 -10.23 1.08 7.16
N ALA A 51 -11.42 1.67 7.00
CA ALA A 51 -12.32 1.33 5.91
C ALA A 51 -11.69 1.62 4.54
N GLN A 52 -10.97 2.74 4.42
CA GLN A 52 -10.27 3.13 3.19
C GLN A 52 -9.11 2.16 2.88
N ILE A 53 -8.27 1.83 3.85
CA ILE A 53 -7.18 0.86 3.66
C ILE A 53 -7.76 -0.53 3.33
N ARG A 54 -8.79 -0.96 4.08
CA ARG A 54 -9.43 -2.27 3.90
C ARG A 54 -10.01 -2.46 2.51
N GLN A 55 -10.64 -1.43 1.93
CA GLN A 55 -11.23 -1.56 0.60
C GLN A 55 -10.18 -1.99 -0.45
N ILE A 56 -9.00 -1.38 -0.41
CA ILE A 56 -7.90 -1.68 -1.33
C ILE A 56 -7.25 -3.02 -0.94
N PHE A 57 -7.06 -3.26 0.36
CA PHE A 57 -6.48 -4.49 0.89
C PHE A 57 -7.29 -5.73 0.50
N SER A 58 -8.62 -5.66 0.62
CA SER A 58 -9.51 -6.77 0.25
C SER A 58 -9.35 -7.15 -1.22
N LYS A 59 -9.21 -6.17 -2.13
CA LYS A 59 -8.98 -6.45 -3.56
C LYS A 59 -7.66 -7.17 -3.79
N MET A 60 -6.60 -6.72 -3.13
CA MET A 60 -5.30 -7.40 -3.15
C MET A 60 -5.41 -8.83 -2.62
N LYS A 61 -6.08 -9.06 -1.48
CA LYS A 61 -6.29 -10.41 -0.93
C LYS A 61 -7.12 -11.30 -1.84
N THR A 62 -8.08 -10.75 -2.59
CA THR A 62 -8.82 -11.52 -3.60
C THR A 62 -7.89 -12.04 -4.70
N ILE A 63 -6.97 -11.20 -5.20
CA ILE A 63 -5.98 -11.62 -6.19
C ILE A 63 -5.05 -12.69 -5.60
N GLU A 64 -4.56 -12.48 -4.38
CA GLU A 64 -3.69 -13.44 -3.70
C GLU A 64 -4.39 -14.79 -3.43
N ALA A 65 -5.65 -14.76 -2.98
CA ALA A 65 -6.42 -15.94 -2.61
C ALA A 65 -6.76 -16.86 -3.79
N LYS A 66 -6.84 -16.33 -5.02
CA LYS A 66 -6.98 -17.15 -6.24
C LYS A 66 -5.79 -18.10 -6.45
N GLY A 67 -4.66 -17.79 -5.79
CA GLY A 67 -3.38 -18.47 -5.97
C GLY A 67 -2.75 -18.05 -7.29
N ILE A 68 -1.46 -17.72 -7.28
CA ILE A 68 -0.77 -17.32 -8.50
C ILE A 68 -0.45 -18.57 -9.34
N LYS A 69 -1.23 -18.80 -10.40
CA LYS A 69 -1.15 -19.98 -11.27
C LYS A 69 -0.61 -19.57 -12.63
N ASP A 70 0.26 -20.40 -13.20
CA ASP A 70 0.84 -20.12 -14.52
C ASP A 70 -0.21 -19.98 -15.62
N THR A 71 -1.27 -20.79 -15.57
CA THR A 71 -2.38 -20.77 -16.55
C THR A 71 -3.22 -19.49 -16.51
N GLU A 72 -3.19 -18.73 -15.41
CA GLU A 72 -3.99 -17.52 -15.20
C GLU A 72 -3.10 -16.26 -15.02
N LEU A 73 -1.78 -16.40 -15.18
CA LEU A 73 -0.85 -15.37 -14.75
C LEU A 73 -1.05 -14.02 -15.47
N LEU A 74 -1.41 -14.05 -16.76
CA LEU A 74 -1.67 -12.84 -17.53
C LEU A 74 -2.88 -12.05 -16.99
N SER A 75 -3.98 -12.75 -16.67
CA SER A 75 -5.15 -12.10 -16.09
C SER A 75 -4.88 -11.61 -14.67
N GLN A 76 -4.13 -12.39 -13.87
CA GLN A 76 -3.73 -12.00 -12.52
C GLN A 76 -2.81 -10.78 -12.50
N LYS A 77 -1.84 -10.69 -13.42
CA LYS A 77 -1.02 -9.49 -13.64
C LYS A 77 -1.87 -8.28 -13.99
N SER A 78 -2.88 -8.47 -14.85
CA SER A 78 -3.81 -7.42 -15.25
C SER A 78 -4.67 -6.94 -14.08
N GLU A 79 -5.24 -7.87 -13.30
CA GLU A 79 -6.01 -7.55 -12.08
C GLU A 79 -5.16 -6.79 -11.06
N PHE A 80 -3.90 -7.21 -10.88
CA PHE A 80 -2.96 -6.52 -10.01
C PHE A 80 -2.66 -5.09 -10.47
N LEU A 81 -2.42 -4.89 -11.77
CA LEU A 81 -2.18 -3.57 -12.34
C LEU A 81 -3.38 -2.62 -12.11
N MET A 82 -4.61 -3.16 -12.15
CA MET A 82 -5.85 -2.41 -11.88
C MET A 82 -5.98 -1.92 -10.44
N LEU A 83 -5.10 -2.33 -9.51
CA LEU A 83 -5.03 -1.70 -8.20
C LEU A 83 -4.58 -0.23 -8.30
N LYS A 84 -3.71 0.16 -9.25
CA LYS A 84 -3.29 1.58 -9.39
C LYS A 84 -4.46 2.54 -9.62
N PRO A 85 -5.33 2.35 -10.64
CA PRO A 85 -6.48 3.24 -10.85
C PRO A 85 -7.47 3.20 -9.68
N LEU A 86 -7.66 2.05 -9.02
CA LEU A 86 -8.51 1.97 -7.83
C LEU A 86 -7.98 2.86 -6.68
N ILE A 87 -6.68 2.79 -6.41
CA ILE A 87 -6.03 3.58 -5.35
C ILE A 87 -6.07 5.07 -5.73
N ALA A 88 -5.84 5.40 -7.00
CA ALA A 88 -5.95 6.78 -7.50
C ALA A 88 -7.36 7.34 -7.30
N TYR A 89 -8.40 6.56 -7.61
CA TYR A 89 -9.79 6.96 -7.38
C TYR A 89 -10.08 7.17 -5.88
N ALA A 90 -9.66 6.24 -5.02
CA ALA A 90 -9.86 6.37 -3.57
C ALA A 90 -9.21 7.63 -3.01
N ALA A 91 -7.98 7.94 -3.45
CA ALA A 91 -7.29 9.16 -3.04
C ALA A 91 -7.98 10.43 -3.56
N GLY A 92 -8.39 10.46 -4.84
CA GLY A 92 -9.07 11.61 -5.45
C GLY A 92 -10.46 11.88 -4.87
N ARG A 93 -11.21 10.84 -4.54
CA ARG A 93 -12.56 10.95 -3.97
C ARG A 93 -12.57 11.63 -2.60
N HIS A 94 -11.59 11.31 -1.76
CA HIS A 94 -11.53 11.80 -0.38
C HIS A 94 -10.62 13.01 -0.19
N ASN A 95 -9.71 13.26 -1.15
CA ASN A 95 -8.77 14.38 -1.16
C ASN A 95 -8.00 14.57 0.17
N LYS A 96 -7.63 13.47 0.83
CA LYS A 96 -6.87 13.49 2.08
C LYS A 96 -5.37 13.38 1.81
N LYS A 97 -4.56 14.11 2.58
CA LYS A 97 -3.10 14.00 2.55
C LYS A 97 -2.63 12.58 2.84
N GLY A 98 -3.18 11.91 3.85
CA GLY A 98 -2.81 10.54 4.19
C GLY A 98 -3.05 9.56 3.05
N LEU A 99 -4.18 9.70 2.34
CA LEU A 99 -4.48 8.86 1.18
C LEU A 99 -3.59 9.16 -0.03
N THR A 100 -3.17 10.41 -0.18
CA THR A 100 -2.22 10.80 -1.24
C THR A 100 -0.85 10.17 -1.00
N GLU A 101 -0.37 10.18 0.24
CA GLU A 101 0.88 9.51 0.63
C GLU A 101 0.78 7.99 0.50
N PHE A 102 -0.32 7.40 0.96
CA PHE A 102 -0.62 5.98 0.81
C PHE A 102 -0.69 5.56 -0.66
N LYS A 103 -1.33 6.37 -1.51
CA LYS A 103 -1.33 6.16 -2.97
C LYS A 103 0.09 6.12 -3.51
N LYS A 104 0.95 7.05 -3.12
CA LYS A 104 2.33 7.13 -3.60
C LYS A 104 3.08 5.83 -3.28
N VAL A 105 3.06 5.40 -2.02
CA VAL A 105 3.72 4.15 -1.58
C VAL A 105 3.22 2.94 -2.38
N LEU A 106 1.91 2.73 -2.43
CA LEU A 106 1.36 1.55 -3.13
C LEU A 106 1.56 1.59 -4.64
N SER A 107 1.42 2.76 -5.27
CA SER A 107 1.61 2.89 -6.73
C SER A 107 3.06 2.61 -7.12
N THR A 108 4.02 3.17 -6.38
CA THR A 108 5.45 2.90 -6.57
C THR A 108 5.78 1.43 -6.33
N SER A 109 5.16 0.81 -5.32
CA SER A 109 5.34 -0.61 -5.06
C SER A 109 4.82 -1.49 -6.20
N ILE A 110 3.66 -1.14 -6.77
CA ILE A 110 3.09 -1.83 -7.95
C ILE A 110 4.03 -1.69 -9.15
N ASP A 111 4.60 -0.49 -9.38
CA ASP A 111 5.55 -0.25 -10.46
C ASP A 111 6.75 -1.20 -10.35
N TYR A 112 7.37 -1.28 -9.17
CA TYR A 112 8.49 -2.21 -8.96
C TYR A 112 8.10 -3.68 -9.10
N VAL A 113 6.86 -4.08 -8.83
CA VAL A 113 6.40 -5.46 -9.13
C VAL A 113 6.31 -5.68 -10.64
N THR A 114 5.78 -4.69 -11.38
CA THR A 114 5.59 -4.79 -12.84
C THR A 114 6.89 -4.72 -13.64
N GLU A 115 7.96 -4.18 -13.06
CA GLU A 115 9.31 -4.16 -13.63
C GLU A 115 10.04 -5.53 -13.56
N ALA A 116 9.40 -6.59 -13.05
CA ALA A 116 9.99 -7.93 -13.05
C ALA A 116 10.29 -8.40 -14.49
N THR A 117 11.45 -9.04 -14.68
CA THR A 117 11.90 -9.48 -16.01
C THR A 117 11.28 -10.80 -16.45
N ASP A 118 10.78 -11.60 -15.49
CA ASP A 118 10.15 -12.88 -15.75
C ASP A 118 9.02 -13.19 -14.74
N ASP A 119 8.29 -14.27 -15.01
CA ASP A 119 7.13 -14.69 -14.22
C ASP A 119 7.49 -15.15 -12.80
N LYS A 120 8.66 -15.76 -12.62
CA LYS A 120 9.13 -16.21 -11.30
C LYS A 120 9.49 -15.02 -10.43
N GLU A 121 10.18 -14.04 -10.99
CA GLU A 121 10.49 -12.79 -10.33
C GLU A 121 9.21 -12.01 -10.02
N TRP A 122 8.28 -11.92 -10.97
CA TRP A 122 7.01 -11.23 -10.75
C TRP A 122 6.24 -11.82 -9.56
N LYS A 123 6.15 -13.16 -9.48
CA LYS A 123 5.52 -13.88 -8.35
C LYS A 123 6.20 -13.54 -7.02
N LYS A 124 7.53 -13.51 -6.99
CA LYS A 124 8.32 -13.15 -5.80
C LYS A 124 8.02 -11.70 -5.38
N ARG A 125 8.09 -10.76 -6.32
CA ARG A 125 7.85 -9.33 -6.07
C ARG A 125 6.41 -9.08 -5.62
N PHE A 126 5.43 -9.74 -6.24
CA PHE A 126 4.02 -9.69 -5.81
C PHE A 126 3.84 -10.18 -4.37
N LYS A 127 4.44 -11.31 -3.99
CA LYS A 127 4.42 -11.80 -2.60
C LYS A 127 5.03 -10.79 -1.63
N ASN A 128 6.11 -10.12 -2.02
CA ASN A 128 6.74 -9.08 -1.20
C ASN A 128 5.86 -7.83 -1.08
N PHE A 129 5.14 -7.45 -2.15
CA PHE A 129 4.11 -6.41 -2.12
C PHE A 129 2.99 -6.75 -1.13
N CYS A 130 2.46 -7.98 -1.14
CA CYS A 130 1.45 -8.42 -0.18
C CYS A 130 1.94 -8.22 1.26
N LYS A 131 3.18 -8.64 1.56
CA LYS A 131 3.79 -8.44 2.89
C LYS A 131 3.98 -6.97 3.26
N LEU A 132 4.37 -6.11 2.30
CA LEU A 132 4.49 -4.67 2.53
C LEU A 132 3.14 -4.09 2.98
N PHE A 133 2.09 -4.42 2.23
CA PHE A 133 0.76 -3.91 2.49
C PHE A 133 0.18 -4.48 3.80
N GLU A 134 0.41 -5.76 4.08
CA GLU A 134 0.07 -6.37 5.38
C GLU A 134 0.77 -5.66 6.55
N ALA A 135 2.05 -5.34 6.42
CA ALA A 135 2.80 -4.59 7.43
C ALA A 135 2.22 -3.19 7.65
N ILE A 136 1.91 -2.46 6.57
CA ILE A 136 1.28 -1.13 6.67
C ILE A 136 -0.07 -1.22 7.38
N LEU A 137 -0.93 -2.18 7.00
CA LEU A 137 -2.24 -2.36 7.62
C LEU A 137 -2.12 -2.74 9.10
N ALA A 138 -1.16 -3.60 9.46
CA ALA A 138 -0.93 -4.04 10.83
C ALA A 138 -0.48 -2.88 11.72
N TYR A 139 0.55 -2.13 11.30
CA TYR A 139 1.03 -0.99 12.07
C TYR A 139 0.01 0.16 12.11
N HIS A 140 -0.69 0.44 11.01
CA HIS A 140 -1.77 1.44 11.02
C HIS A 140 -2.81 1.10 12.08
N ARG A 141 -3.19 -0.18 12.20
CA ARG A 141 -4.10 -0.62 13.24
C ARG A 141 -3.49 -0.54 14.63
N ALA A 142 -2.23 -0.93 14.80
CA ALA A 142 -1.51 -0.86 16.08
C ALA A 142 -1.47 0.58 16.63
N HIS A 143 -1.33 1.56 15.73
CA HIS A 143 -1.35 2.99 16.03
C HIS A 143 -2.75 3.58 16.26
N GLY A 144 -3.79 2.75 16.32
CA GLY A 144 -5.15 3.21 16.61
C GLY A 144 -5.88 3.79 15.40
N GLY A 145 -5.42 3.50 14.19
CA GLY A 145 -6.17 3.78 12.95
C GLY A 145 -7.58 3.21 13.02
N ASN A 146 -8.57 4.08 12.78
CA ASN A 146 -10.01 3.80 12.89
C ASN A 146 -10.69 3.62 11.55
#